data_AF-A0A957FAI1-F1
#
_entry.id   AF-A0A957FAI1-F1
#
_cell.length_a   1.000
_cell.length_b   1.000
_cell.length_c   1.000
_cell.angle_alpha   90.00
_cell.angle_beta   90.00
_cell.angle_gamma   90.00
#
_symmetry.space_group_name_H-M   'P 1'
#
loop_
_entity.id
_entity.type
_entity.pdbx_description
1 polymer ?
#
loop_
_entity_poly.entity_id
_entity_poly.type
_entity_poly.pdbx_seq_one_letter_code
_entity_poly.pdbx_strand_id
1 'polypeptide(L)' 'VLHWEQYQTDGEADALREYDEAMIATGIYRGRQVAAPGQRDEMEAYGWTEHSARRVSQVHRPDLREVLEKQGFALK' A
#
# COMPACT_ATOMS: atom_id res chain seq x y z
N VAL A 1 -2.18 11.99 -7.06
CA VAL A 1 -2.94 12.42 -5.85
C VAL A 1 -3.84 13.59 -6.17
N LEU A 2 -3.30 14.73 -6.62
CA LEU A 2 -4.13 15.81 -7.13
C LEU A 2 -4.56 15.47 -8.56
N HIS A 3 -5.85 15.56 -8.83
CA HIS A 3 -6.43 15.41 -10.17
C HIS A 3 -7.36 16.61 -10.38
N TRP A 4 -7.38 17.17 -11.57
CA TRP A 4 -8.21 18.33 -11.89
C TRP A 4 -9.48 17.89 -12.61
N GLU A 5 -10.63 18.26 -12.06
CA GLU A 5 -12.00 18.00 -12.56
C GLU A 5 -12.43 16.53 -12.66
N GLN A 6 -11.52 15.62 -13.04
CA GLN A 6 -11.81 14.20 -13.24
C GLN A 6 -10.64 13.35 -12.73
N TYR A 7 -10.92 12.08 -12.45
CA TYR A 7 -9.87 11.12 -12.11
C TYR A 7 -8.97 10.89 -13.33
N GLN A 8 -7.66 10.96 -13.14
CA GLN A 8 -6.68 10.83 -14.22
C GLN A 8 -5.69 9.71 -13.89
N THR A 9 -5.49 8.80 -14.83
CA THR A 9 -4.49 7.71 -14.72
C THR A 9 -3.31 7.91 -15.67
N ASP A 10 -3.37 8.94 -16.51
CA ASP A 10 -2.30 9.25 -17.46
C ASP A 10 -1.01 9.61 -16.71
N GLY A 11 0.09 8.96 -17.07
CA GLY A 11 1.40 9.16 -16.43
C GLY A 11 1.53 8.56 -15.02
N GLU A 12 0.50 7.86 -14.51
CA GLU A 12 0.52 7.30 -13.15
C GLU A 12 1.67 6.30 -12.95
N ALA A 13 1.91 5.42 -13.92
CA ALA A 13 2.97 4.42 -13.84
C ALA A 13 4.38 5.06 -13.77
N ASP A 14 4.59 6.17 -14.49
CA ASP A 14 5.86 6.90 -14.47
C ASP A 14 6.04 7.64 -13.14
N ALA A 15 5.00 8.33 -12.68
CA ALA A 15 5.01 9.01 -11.39
C ALA A 15 5.23 8.04 -10.21
N LEU A 16 4.62 6.85 -10.26
CA LEU A 16 4.82 5.80 -9.26
C LEU A 16 6.26 5.28 -9.25
N ARG A 17 6.87 5.08 -10.43
CA ARG A 17 8.28 4.66 -10.54
C ARG A 17 9.22 5.72 -9.97
N GLU A 18 9.05 6.98 -10.35
CA GLU A 18 9.87 8.10 -9.82
C GLU A 18 9.73 8.23 -8.30
N TYR A 19 8.51 8.07 -7.79
CA TYR A 19 8.26 8.09 -6.35
C TYR A 19 8.93 6.91 -5.64
N ASP A 20 8.85 5.70 -6.20
CA ASP A 20 9.53 4.53 -5.65
C ASP A 20 11.04 4.73 -5.56
N GLU A 21 11.67 5.24 -6.62
CA GLU A 21 13.10 5.55 -6.64
C GLU A 21 13.48 6.55 -5.54
N ALA A 22 12.69 7.63 -5.38
CA ALA A 22 12.89 8.61 -4.33
C ALA A 22 12.78 7.97 -2.94
N MET A 23 11.78 7.12 -2.73
CA MET A 23 11.53 6.46 -1.43
C MET A 23 12.61 5.42 -1.11
N ILE A 24 13.08 4.64 -2.09
CA ILE A 24 14.22 3.73 -1.94
C ILE A 24 15.47 4.52 -1.53
N ALA A 25 15.75 5.64 -2.19
CA ALA A 25 16.92 6.48 -1.91
C ALA A 25 16.92 7.02 -0.46
N THR A 26 15.74 7.33 0.10
CA THR A 26 15.63 7.73 1.51
C THR A 26 15.97 6.61 2.50
N GLY A 27 15.92 5.34 2.06
CA GLY A 27 16.15 4.18 2.91
C GLY A 27 15.10 4.00 4.00
N ILE A 28 13.96 4.68 3.94
CA ILE A 28 12.99 4.69 5.04
C ILE A 28 12.47 3.29 5.38
N TYR A 29 12.44 2.35 4.44
CA TYR A 29 11.93 1.00 4.70
C TYR A 29 12.99 0.01 5.20
N ARG A 30 14.26 0.42 5.37
CA ARG A 30 15.29 -0.44 5.96
C ARG A 30 14.89 -0.87 7.37
N GLY A 31 14.91 -2.17 7.65
CA GLY A 31 14.45 -2.76 8.91
C GLY A 31 12.94 -2.63 9.17
N ARG A 32 12.16 -2.17 8.18
CA ARG A 32 10.69 -1.97 8.26
C ARG A 32 9.97 -2.59 7.05
N GLN A 33 10.64 -3.50 6.33
CA GLN A 33 10.03 -4.24 5.24
C GLN A 33 8.97 -5.20 5.79
N VAL A 34 7.89 -5.36 5.05
CA VAL A 34 6.76 -6.19 5.44
C VAL A 34 7.03 -7.58 4.89
N ALA A 35 6.92 -8.63 5.69
CA ALA A 35 7.01 -10.00 5.18
C ALA A 35 5.77 -10.31 4.33
N ALA A 36 5.95 -11.07 3.25
CA ALA A 36 4.86 -11.56 2.42
C ALA A 36 5.05 -13.06 2.13
N PRO A 37 3.98 -13.87 2.18
CA PRO A 37 4.08 -15.31 1.88
C PRO A 37 4.72 -15.58 0.52
N GLY A 38 5.75 -16.43 0.50
CA GLY A 38 6.45 -16.82 -0.72
C GLY A 38 7.42 -15.77 -1.29
N GLN A 39 7.62 -14.64 -0.60
CA GLN A 39 8.58 -13.61 -0.99
C GLN A 39 9.81 -13.62 -0.09
N ARG A 40 10.90 -12.98 -0.55
CA ARG A 40 12.10 -12.76 0.28
C ARG A 40 11.78 -11.77 1.39
N ASP A 41 12.33 -12.02 2.58
CA ASP A 41 12.12 -11.17 3.76
C ASP A 41 12.66 -9.75 3.53
N GLU A 42 13.85 -9.62 2.94
CA GLU A 42 14.46 -8.33 2.60
C GLU A 42 14.82 -8.23 1.12
N MET A 43 14.65 -7.03 0.56
CA MET A 43 15.00 -6.66 -0.80
C MET A 43 15.68 -5.29 -0.83
N GLU A 44 16.70 -5.14 -1.68
CA GLU A 44 17.39 -3.86 -1.86
C GLU A 44 16.50 -2.79 -2.52
N ALA A 45 15.72 -3.19 -3.53
CA ALA A 45 14.81 -2.31 -4.26
C ALA A 45 13.40 -2.25 -3.62
N TYR A 46 13.34 -2.09 -2.30
CA TYR A 46 12.08 -2.04 -1.57
C TYR A 46 11.51 -0.61 -1.52
N GLY A 47 10.63 -0.30 -2.48
CA GLY A 47 9.93 0.98 -2.61
C GLY A 47 8.55 1.02 -1.95
N TRP A 48 7.83 2.11 -2.17
CA TRP A 48 6.46 2.31 -1.70
C TRP A 48 5.47 1.32 -2.34
N THR A 49 5.62 1.02 -3.64
CA THR A 49 4.72 0.09 -4.34
C THR A 49 4.82 -1.32 -3.77
N GLU A 50 6.04 -1.84 -3.57
CA GLU A 50 6.26 -3.16 -2.94
C GLU A 50 5.75 -3.17 -1.50
N HIS A 51 6.03 -2.10 -0.73
CA HIS A 51 5.52 -1.99 0.63
C HIS A 51 3.99 -2.05 0.68
N SER A 52 3.34 -1.33 -0.22
CA SER A 52 1.88 -1.28 -0.30
C SER A 52 1.32 -2.62 -0.76
N ALA A 53 1.91 -3.26 -1.76
CA ALA A 53 1.49 -4.57 -2.25
C ALA A 53 1.51 -5.63 -1.15
N ARG A 54 2.61 -5.74 -0.39
CA ARG A 54 2.73 -6.72 0.70
C ARG A 54 1.74 -6.49 1.84
N ARG A 55 1.43 -5.24 2.14
CA ARG A 55 0.44 -4.85 3.17
C ARG A 55 -0.98 -5.17 2.71
N VAL A 56 -1.32 -4.82 1.48
CA VAL A 56 -2.68 -5.01 0.94
C VAL A 56 -2.96 -6.48 0.60
N SER A 57 -1.94 -7.28 0.28
CA SER A 57 -2.10 -8.73 0.07
C SER A 57 -2.47 -9.49 1.35
N GLN A 58 -2.36 -8.85 2.52
CA GLN A 58 -2.71 -9.43 3.81
C GLN A 58 -4.07 -8.91 4.27
N VAL A 59 -4.97 -9.83 4.61
CA VAL A 59 -6.26 -9.45 5.19
C VAL A 59 -6.01 -8.89 6.59
N HIS A 60 -6.29 -7.61 6.76
CA HIS A 60 -6.25 -6.95 8.05
C HIS A 60 -7.67 -6.63 8.51
N ARG A 61 -7.99 -6.94 9.77
CA ARG A 61 -9.29 -6.69 10.40
C ARG A 61 -10.47 -7.34 9.65
N PRO A 62 -10.44 -8.68 9.43
CA PRO A 62 -11.51 -9.39 8.72
C PRO A 62 -12.91 -9.17 9.35
N ASP A 63 -12.96 -8.95 10.66
CA ASP A 63 -14.21 -8.85 11.42
C ASP A 63 -14.74 -7.41 11.52
N LEU A 64 -14.12 -6.43 10.84
CA LEU A 64 -14.48 -5.02 10.98
C LEU A 64 -15.96 -4.76 10.66
N ARG A 65 -16.50 -5.47 9.67
CA ARG A 65 -17.92 -5.39 9.30
C ARG A 65 -18.82 -5.78 10.47
N GLU A 66 -18.59 -6.95 11.05
CA GLU A 66 -19.38 -7.48 12.17
C GLU A 66 -19.30 -6.55 13.39
N VAL A 67 -18.09 -6.01 13.66
CA VAL A 67 -17.90 -5.02 14.73
C VAL A 67 -18.76 -3.79 14.49
N LEU A 68 -18.81 -3.25 13.26
CA LEU A 68 -19.63 -2.08 12.93
C LEU A 68 -21.13 -2.37 13.09
N GLU A 69 -21.60 -3.54 12.63
CA GLU A 69 -23.00 -3.96 12.78
C GLU A 69 -23.40 -4.06 14.28
N LYS A 70 -22.54 -4.66 15.11
CA LYS A 70 -22.74 -4.75 16.57
C LYS A 70 -22.80 -3.39 17.27
N GLN A 71 -22.11 -2.38 16.73
CA GLN A 71 -22.15 -1.01 17.26
C GLN A 71 -23.36 -0.21 16.77
N GLY A 72 -24.25 -0.82 15.97
CA GLY A 72 -25.47 -0.18 15.47
C GLY A 72 -25.25 0.66 14.22
N PHE A 73 -24.11 0.54 13.53
CA PHE A 73 -23.95 1.14 12.20
C PHE A 73 -24.75 0.33 11.18
N ALA A 74 -25.64 1.01 10.46
CA ALA A 74 -26.35 0.41 9.33
C ALA A 74 -25.37 0.27 8.15
N LEU A 75 -25.02 -0.97 7.81
CA LEU A 75 -24.29 -1.29 6.60
C LEU A 75 -25.32 -1.71 5.54
N LYS A 76 -25.49 -0.88 4.51
CA LYS A 76 -26.37 -1.16 3.37
C LYS A 76 -25.70 -2.09 2.37
#